data_AF-A0A1S3I4T1-F1
#
_entry.id   AF-A0A1S3I4T1-F1
#
_cell.length_a   1.000
_cell.length_b   1.000
_cell.length_c   1.000
_cell.angle_alpha   90.00
_cell.angle_beta   90.00
_cell.angle_gamma   90.00
#
_symmetry.space_group_name_H-M   'P 1'
#
loop_
_entity.id
_entity.type
_entity.pdbx_description
1 polymer ?
#
loop_
_entity_poly.entity_id
_entity_poly.type
_entity_poly.pdbx_seq_one_letter_code
_entity_poly.pdbx_strand_id
1 'polypeptide(L)'
;MASEVSSSQAVLFFEQLRRLNEVMENEIPIHGRGNFPTLDIKLKDLVKMVRDKLKADGVHIRDIRLNGGAASYVIGRSENGQIYSDLDLIFGVDMGTTNDMQKTKHAVLDCLLDFLPEGVNKEKMSTCSLKEAYVQKMVKVCNHSDRWSLISLSNNKGKNVELKFVDTMKRQYEFSVDSFQIYLDSLLKFYEISSTSGEEVGMSENFYPTVIAESVYGNFNEALYHLNKKLIATNKPEEIRGGGLMKYCFLQVRGYRPAKMEEVGAMQRYMCSRFFIDFSDITQQEQKLANYLTNHFNGDDTMQYEYLQKLYKVIDESTICLMGHERRQTLNLIQQMAYEVLVNQERKARNKHIQMQQFDMQNDLIVDQVFYGPYTNYYGYNNYVPSQSSFPVMCPACSQHVPC
;
A
#
# COMPACT_ATOMS: atom_id res chain seq x y z
N MET A 1 29.55 -13.30 24.96
CA MET A 1 30.11 -12.55 23.82
C MET A 1 28.95 -11.82 23.17
N ALA A 2 28.80 -10.52 23.43
CA ALA A 2 27.82 -9.71 22.72
C ALA A 2 28.33 -9.55 21.29
N SER A 3 27.67 -10.18 20.33
CA SER A 3 27.91 -9.93 18.91
C SER A 3 27.75 -8.42 18.68
N GLU A 4 28.80 -7.76 18.20
CA GLU A 4 28.72 -6.38 17.74
C GLU A 4 27.54 -6.28 16.77
N VAL A 5 26.51 -5.54 17.17
CA VAL A 5 25.37 -5.27 16.31
C VAL A 5 25.94 -4.48 15.13
N SER A 6 25.90 -5.09 13.94
CA SER A 6 26.29 -4.44 12.69
C SER A 6 25.65 -3.05 12.60
N SER A 7 26.30 -2.09 11.94
CA SER A 7 25.71 -0.75 11.71
C SER A 7 24.36 -0.80 10.96
N SER A 8 24.05 -1.93 10.33
CA SER A 8 22.78 -2.22 9.65
C SER A 8 21.66 -2.66 10.59
N GLN A 9 21.94 -2.96 11.86
CA GLN A 9 20.99 -3.56 12.80
C GLN A 9 20.75 -2.68 14.02
N ALA A 10 19.58 -2.86 14.63
CA ALA A 10 19.23 -2.27 15.92
C ALA A 10 18.28 -3.17 16.70
N VAL A 11 18.32 -3.05 18.03
CA VAL A 11 17.36 -3.69 18.92
C VAL A 11 16.13 -2.80 19.04
N LEU A 12 14.94 -3.38 18.92
CA LEU A 12 13.69 -2.64 19.11
C LEU A 12 13.50 -2.29 20.60
N PHE A 13 13.13 -1.04 20.86
CA PHE A 13 12.73 -0.61 22.20
C PHE A 13 11.29 -1.03 22.50
N PHE A 14 10.89 -1.03 23.77
CA PHE A 14 9.59 -1.52 24.21
C PHE A 14 8.40 -0.89 23.45
N GLU A 15 8.42 0.41 23.18
CA GLU A 15 7.35 1.08 22.43
C GLU A 15 7.20 0.54 20.99
N GLN A 16 8.32 0.29 20.31
CA GLN A 16 8.34 -0.32 18.98
C GLN A 16 7.85 -1.77 19.04
N LEU A 17 8.29 -2.51 20.06
CA LEU A 17 7.87 -3.88 20.25
C LEU A 17 6.38 -4.00 20.58
N ARG A 18 5.81 -3.05 21.32
CA ARG A 18 4.36 -2.97 21.56
C ARG A 18 3.59 -2.80 20.25
N ARG A 19 4.03 -1.88 19.39
CA ARG A 19 3.44 -1.73 18.03
C ARG A 19 3.58 -2.99 17.19
N LEU A 20 4.74 -3.67 17.26
CA LEU A 20 4.93 -4.95 16.57
C LEU A 20 3.94 -6.00 17.08
N ASN A 21 3.78 -6.11 18.40
CA ASN A 21 2.85 -7.03 19.02
C ASN A 21 1.41 -6.74 18.60
N GLU A 22 1.00 -5.47 18.57
CA GLU A 22 -0.31 -5.04 18.05
C GLU A 22 -0.50 -5.50 16.59
N VAL A 23 0.49 -5.29 15.72
CA VAL A 23 0.43 -5.76 14.31
C VAL A 23 0.28 -7.29 14.23
N MET A 24 0.96 -8.04 15.11
CA MET A 24 0.93 -9.50 15.11
C MET A 24 -0.35 -10.11 15.70
N GLU A 25 -0.99 -9.42 16.66
CA GLU A 25 -2.22 -9.85 17.35
C GLU A 25 -3.51 -9.41 16.67
N ASN A 26 -3.47 -8.35 15.86
CA ASN A 26 -4.66 -7.83 15.19
C ASN A 26 -5.25 -8.86 14.22
N GLU A 27 -6.56 -9.02 14.27
CA GLU A 27 -7.31 -9.85 13.31
C GLU A 27 -7.38 -9.15 11.95
N ILE A 28 -7.04 -9.91 10.91
CA ILE A 28 -7.01 -9.44 9.53
C ILE A 28 -7.99 -10.29 8.71
N PRO A 29 -9.02 -9.66 8.10
CA PRO A 29 -9.99 -10.38 7.29
C PRO A 29 -9.41 -10.72 5.92
N ILE A 30 -9.28 -12.01 5.62
CA ILE A 30 -8.95 -12.53 4.30
C ILE A 30 -10.27 -12.86 3.58
N HIS A 31 -10.61 -12.07 2.57
CA HIS A 31 -11.91 -12.15 1.93
C HIS A 31 -11.91 -13.25 0.86
N GLY A 32 -12.82 -14.22 1.02
CA GLY A 32 -13.10 -15.22 0.00
C GLY A 32 -13.89 -14.63 -1.17
N ARG A 33 -13.54 -15.01 -2.39
CA ARG A 33 -14.32 -14.68 -3.59
C ARG A 33 -15.51 -15.62 -3.76
N GLY A 34 -16.59 -15.11 -4.34
CA GLY A 34 -17.81 -15.89 -4.56
C GLY A 34 -18.48 -16.26 -3.24
N ASN A 35 -18.75 -17.55 -3.04
CA ASN A 35 -19.44 -18.06 -1.84
C ASN A 35 -18.48 -18.52 -0.72
N PHE A 36 -17.19 -18.23 -0.85
CA PHE A 36 -16.21 -18.58 0.18
C PHE A 36 -16.31 -17.62 1.37
N PRO A 37 -16.24 -18.12 2.62
CA PRO A 37 -16.34 -17.27 3.81
C PRO A 37 -15.15 -16.30 3.91
N THR A 38 -15.30 -15.25 4.71
CA THR A 38 -14.14 -14.44 5.13
C THR A 38 -13.42 -15.16 6.27
N LEU A 39 -12.09 -15.19 6.23
CA LEU A 39 -11.25 -15.78 7.27
C LEU A 39 -10.70 -14.65 8.14
N ASP A 40 -11.08 -14.60 9.41
CA ASP A 40 -10.52 -13.66 10.37
C ASP A 40 -9.32 -14.32 11.06
N ILE A 41 -8.11 -13.90 10.66
CA ILE A 41 -6.87 -14.56 11.06
C ILE A 41 -5.93 -13.54 11.72
N LYS A 42 -5.29 -13.93 12.82
CA LYS A 42 -4.18 -13.16 13.40
C LYS A 42 -2.88 -13.46 12.66
N LEU A 43 -2.06 -12.44 12.45
CA LEU A 43 -0.80 -12.60 11.71
C LEU A 43 0.15 -13.60 12.40
N LYS A 44 0.19 -13.61 13.74
CA LYS A 44 0.97 -14.58 14.51
C LYS A 44 0.58 -16.03 14.23
N ASP A 45 -0.71 -16.31 14.08
CA ASP A 45 -1.23 -17.67 13.89
C ASP A 45 -0.97 -18.14 12.47
N LEU A 46 -1.15 -17.26 11.48
CA LEU A 46 -0.80 -17.52 10.09
C LEU A 46 0.70 -17.83 9.94
N VAL A 47 1.57 -17.00 10.51
CA VAL A 47 3.03 -17.17 10.43
C VAL A 47 3.45 -18.48 11.08
N LYS A 48 2.93 -18.78 12.28
CA LYS A 48 3.20 -20.03 13.00
C LYS A 48 2.78 -21.24 12.16
N MET A 49 1.56 -21.25 11.65
CA MET A 49 1.02 -22.38 10.90
C MET A 49 1.78 -22.62 9.58
N VAL A 50 2.09 -21.56 8.82
CA VAL A 50 2.88 -21.67 7.59
C VAL A 50 4.28 -22.21 7.90
N ARG A 51 4.93 -21.68 8.93
CA ARG A 51 6.26 -22.14 9.37
C ARG A 51 6.25 -23.62 9.75
N ASP A 52 5.24 -24.07 10.49
CA ASP A 52 5.17 -25.44 10.99
C ASP A 52 4.90 -26.43 9.85
N LYS A 53 4.01 -26.09 8.89
CA LYS A 53 3.79 -26.90 7.67
C LYS A 53 5.03 -26.99 6.79
N LEU A 54 5.73 -25.87 6.56
CA LEU A 54 6.99 -25.86 5.81
C LEU A 54 8.05 -26.77 6.44
N LYS A 55 8.20 -26.73 7.77
CA LYS A 55 9.12 -27.61 8.50
C LYS A 55 8.72 -29.08 8.38
N ALA A 56 7.42 -29.39 8.46
CA ALA A 56 6.92 -30.75 8.29
C ALA A 56 7.22 -31.31 6.88
N ASP A 57 7.19 -30.46 5.86
CA ASP A 57 7.56 -30.81 4.47
C ASP A 57 9.08 -30.81 4.19
N GLY A 58 9.89 -30.64 5.24
CA GLY A 58 11.34 -30.65 5.18
C GLY A 58 11.97 -29.41 4.54
N VAL A 59 11.23 -28.28 4.48
CA VAL A 59 11.78 -26.99 4.03
C VAL A 59 12.52 -26.32 5.19
N HIS A 60 13.80 -25.99 4.99
CA HIS A 60 14.56 -25.24 5.98
C HIS A 60 14.19 -23.76 5.94
N ILE A 61 13.83 -23.20 7.10
CA ILE A 61 13.52 -21.78 7.30
C ILE A 61 14.68 -21.18 8.10
N ARG A 62 15.38 -20.22 7.49
CA ARG A 62 16.50 -19.49 8.09
C ARG A 62 16.00 -18.42 9.06
N ASP A 63 14.96 -17.69 8.67
CA ASP A 63 14.37 -16.61 9.45
C ASP A 63 12.97 -16.24 8.92
N ILE A 64 12.22 -15.49 9.73
CA ILE A 64 10.96 -14.87 9.33
C ILE A 64 11.01 -13.39 9.67
N ARG A 65 10.67 -12.53 8.71
CA ARG A 65 10.81 -11.08 8.84
C ARG A 65 9.51 -10.36 8.47
N LEU A 66 9.16 -9.33 9.22
CA LEU A 66 8.18 -8.32 8.79
C LEU A 66 8.90 -7.27 7.94
N ASN A 67 8.34 -6.91 6.79
CA ASN A 67 8.91 -5.95 5.85
C ASN A 67 7.87 -4.87 5.48
N GLY A 68 8.27 -3.96 4.59
CA GLY A 68 7.38 -3.02 3.92
C GLY A 68 6.88 -1.91 4.83
N GLY A 69 5.71 -1.37 4.50
CA GLY A 69 5.13 -0.23 5.24
C GLY A 69 4.89 -0.54 6.72
N ALA A 70 4.58 -1.80 7.06
CA ALA A 70 4.35 -2.25 8.42
C ALA A 70 5.62 -2.21 9.27
N ALA A 71 6.77 -2.63 8.72
CA ALA A 71 8.06 -2.52 9.41
C ALA A 71 8.42 -1.05 9.67
N SER A 72 8.24 -0.18 8.69
CA SER A 72 8.46 1.26 8.86
C SER A 72 7.50 1.89 9.88
N TYR A 73 6.25 1.43 9.95
CA TYR A 73 5.29 1.86 10.98
C TYR A 73 5.74 1.47 12.39
N VAL A 74 6.23 0.24 12.57
CA VAL A 74 6.72 -0.25 13.86
C VAL A 74 7.94 0.56 14.32
N ILE A 75 8.90 0.78 13.41
CA ILE A 75 10.19 1.43 13.72
C ILE A 75 10.07 2.95 13.85
N GLY A 76 9.24 3.58 13.01
CA GLY A 76 9.05 5.02 12.98
C GLY A 76 8.40 5.58 14.24
N ARG A 77 8.37 6.91 14.34
CA ARG A 77 7.68 7.61 15.43
C ARG A 77 6.17 7.60 15.20
N SER A 78 5.41 7.42 16.27
CA SER A 78 3.93 7.41 16.28
C SER A 78 3.31 8.68 15.67
N GLU A 79 3.99 9.82 15.76
CA GLU A 79 3.55 11.12 15.23
C GLU A 79 3.63 11.24 13.70
N ASN A 80 4.31 10.31 13.01
CA ASN A 80 4.51 10.42 11.57
C ASN A 80 3.23 10.12 10.76
N GLY A 81 2.13 9.70 11.41
CA GLY A 81 0.88 9.34 10.76
C GLY A 81 1.07 8.22 9.73
N GLN A 82 2.05 7.34 9.95
CA GLN A 82 2.46 6.32 8.98
C GLN A 82 1.34 5.28 8.88
N ILE A 83 0.58 5.32 7.79
CA ILE A 83 -0.39 4.28 7.46
C ILE A 83 0.33 3.25 6.60
N TYR A 84 0.31 1.98 7.01
CA TYR A 84 0.73 0.87 6.15
C TYR A 84 -0.48 0.34 5.38
N SER A 85 -0.31 0.11 4.08
CA SER A 85 -1.33 -0.55 3.25
C SER A 85 -1.22 -2.04 3.47
N ASP A 86 -0.12 -2.67 3.07
CA ASP A 86 0.02 -4.12 3.06
C ASP A 86 0.86 -4.65 4.24
N LEU A 87 0.67 -5.94 4.53
CA LEU A 87 1.44 -6.70 5.51
C LEU A 87 2.38 -7.65 4.77
N ASP A 88 3.64 -7.23 4.64
CA ASP A 88 4.66 -7.98 3.92
C ASP A 88 5.46 -8.87 4.88
N LEU A 89 5.33 -10.18 4.72
CA LEU A 89 6.10 -11.18 5.46
C LEU A 89 7.12 -11.84 4.54
N ILE A 90 8.37 -11.88 4.98
CA ILE A 90 9.46 -12.60 4.31
C ILE A 90 9.79 -13.85 5.11
N PHE A 91 9.71 -15.01 4.47
CA PHE A 91 10.23 -16.28 4.97
C PHE A 91 11.54 -16.54 4.24
N GLY A 92 12.67 -16.41 4.95
CA GLY A 92 13.97 -16.82 4.44
C GLY A 92 14.02 -18.35 4.37
N VAL A 93 13.95 -18.92 3.17
CA VAL A 93 13.86 -20.38 2.98
C VAL A 93 14.93 -20.88 2.02
N ASP A 94 15.45 -22.07 2.28
CA ASP A 94 16.34 -22.74 1.33
C ASP A 94 15.49 -23.39 0.23
N MET A 95 15.58 -22.88 -0.99
CA MET A 95 14.85 -23.43 -2.15
C MET A 95 15.85 -23.95 -3.18
N GLY A 96 16.33 -25.18 -3.01
CA GLY A 96 17.26 -25.78 -3.97
C GLY A 96 16.61 -26.16 -5.30
N THR A 97 15.31 -26.45 -5.30
CA THR A 97 14.60 -27.05 -6.44
C THR A 97 13.24 -26.40 -6.72
N THR A 98 12.69 -26.64 -7.92
CA THR A 98 11.30 -26.27 -8.26
C THR A 98 10.27 -26.94 -7.35
N ASN A 99 10.59 -28.12 -6.80
CA ASN A 99 9.73 -28.83 -5.86
C ASN A 99 9.54 -28.04 -4.56
N ASP A 100 10.60 -27.40 -4.06
CA ASP A 100 10.54 -26.61 -2.82
C ASP A 100 9.61 -25.40 -2.97
N MET A 101 9.55 -24.78 -4.15
CA MET A 101 8.59 -23.71 -4.43
C MET A 101 7.14 -24.21 -4.48
N GLN A 102 6.89 -25.47 -4.87
CA GLN A 102 5.55 -26.06 -4.77
C GLN A 102 5.18 -26.36 -3.33
N LYS A 103 6.14 -26.82 -2.51
CA LYS A 103 5.93 -27.00 -1.06
C LYS A 103 5.51 -25.68 -0.40
N THR A 104 6.18 -24.55 -0.73
CA THR A 104 5.77 -23.23 -0.19
C THR A 104 4.33 -22.86 -0.56
N LYS A 105 3.91 -23.20 -1.78
CA LYS A 105 2.55 -22.95 -2.24
C LYS A 105 1.54 -23.84 -1.52
N HIS A 106 1.81 -25.13 -1.41
CA HIS A 106 0.92 -26.07 -0.73
C HIS A 106 0.79 -25.74 0.75
N ALA A 107 1.89 -25.43 1.44
CA ALA A 107 1.86 -25.01 2.84
C ALA A 107 0.90 -23.84 3.08
N VAL A 108 0.91 -22.80 2.24
CA VAL A 108 -0.02 -21.65 2.38
C VAL A 108 -1.46 -22.06 2.08
N LEU A 109 -1.71 -22.81 1.01
CA LEU A 109 -3.07 -23.23 0.66
C LEU A 109 -3.68 -24.16 1.71
N ASP A 110 -2.87 -25.05 2.28
CA ASP A 110 -3.28 -25.95 3.35
C ASP A 110 -3.53 -25.18 4.65
N CYS A 111 -2.78 -24.10 4.93
CA CYS A 111 -3.12 -23.19 6.04
C CYS A 111 -4.50 -22.57 5.85
N LEU A 112 -4.83 -22.09 4.64
CA LEU A 112 -6.14 -21.51 4.36
C LEU A 112 -7.27 -22.53 4.55
N LEU A 113 -7.05 -23.80 4.21
CA LEU A 113 -7.99 -24.88 4.46
C LEU A 113 -8.23 -25.11 5.96
N ASP A 114 -7.16 -25.02 6.77
CA ASP A 114 -7.24 -25.20 8.21
C ASP A 114 -8.00 -24.06 8.89
N PHE A 115 -7.83 -22.82 8.41
CA PHE A 115 -8.55 -21.64 8.92
C PHE A 115 -10.03 -21.57 8.53
N LEU A 116 -10.54 -22.46 7.66
CA LEU A 116 -11.97 -22.48 7.35
C LEU A 116 -12.81 -22.82 8.59
N PRO A 117 -13.95 -22.13 8.79
CA PRO A 117 -14.80 -22.32 9.96
C PRO A 117 -15.42 -23.72 10.02
N GLU A 118 -15.77 -24.13 11.22
CA GLU A 118 -16.46 -25.40 11.47
C GLU A 118 -17.80 -25.43 10.70
N GLY A 119 -18.05 -26.52 9.97
CA GLY A 119 -19.24 -26.69 9.10
C GLY A 119 -18.97 -26.56 7.60
N VAL A 120 -17.77 -26.11 7.19
CA VAL A 120 -17.35 -26.17 5.77
C VAL A 120 -16.85 -27.57 5.44
N ASN A 121 -17.36 -28.18 4.36
CA ASN A 121 -16.89 -29.49 3.90
C ASN A 121 -15.49 -29.37 3.28
N LYS A 122 -14.46 -29.61 4.09
CA LYS A 122 -13.04 -29.53 3.71
C LYS A 122 -12.65 -30.62 2.69
N GLU A 123 -13.29 -31.79 2.71
CA GLU A 123 -12.97 -32.92 1.83
C GLU A 123 -13.28 -32.67 0.36
N LYS A 124 -14.25 -31.79 0.07
CA LYS A 124 -14.62 -31.41 -1.30
C LYS A 124 -13.79 -30.23 -1.84
N MET A 125 -12.96 -29.59 -1.01
CA MET A 125 -12.23 -28.39 -1.42
C MET A 125 -10.87 -28.75 -2.02
N SER A 126 -10.74 -28.48 -3.32
CA SER A 126 -9.45 -28.61 -4.00
C SER A 126 -8.54 -27.41 -3.70
N THR A 127 -7.22 -27.62 -3.75
CA THR A 127 -6.21 -26.55 -3.65
C THR A 127 -6.39 -25.49 -4.75
N CYS A 128 -6.89 -25.86 -5.92
CA CYS A 128 -7.23 -24.94 -7.00
C CYS A 128 -8.39 -24.00 -6.62
N SER A 129 -9.41 -24.52 -5.94
CA SER A 129 -10.56 -23.74 -5.48
C SER A 129 -10.14 -22.71 -4.42
N LEU A 130 -9.31 -23.11 -3.45
CA LEU A 130 -8.78 -22.20 -2.42
C LEU A 130 -7.91 -21.09 -3.02
N LYS A 131 -7.07 -21.46 -3.99
CA LYS A 131 -6.24 -20.51 -4.75
C LYS A 131 -7.12 -19.47 -5.43
N GLU A 132 -8.19 -19.87 -6.11
CA GLU A 132 -9.09 -18.93 -6.80
C GLU A 132 -9.93 -18.08 -5.85
N ALA A 133 -10.27 -18.64 -4.68
CA ALA A 133 -11.08 -17.98 -3.67
C ALA A 133 -10.32 -16.89 -2.91
N TYR A 134 -9.10 -17.18 -2.42
CA TYR A 134 -8.42 -16.34 -1.43
C TYR A 134 -7.15 -15.66 -1.93
N VAL A 135 -6.54 -16.19 -3.01
CA VAL A 135 -5.27 -15.67 -3.51
C VAL A 135 -5.51 -14.61 -4.58
N GLN A 136 -5.08 -13.38 -4.31
CA GLN A 136 -5.21 -12.27 -5.24
C GLN A 136 -4.12 -12.30 -6.31
N LYS A 137 -2.90 -12.63 -5.91
CA LYS A 137 -1.72 -12.60 -6.80
C LYS A 137 -0.71 -13.66 -6.37
N MET A 138 -0.15 -14.37 -7.35
CA MET A 138 1.02 -15.22 -7.13
C MET A 138 2.12 -14.85 -8.13
N VAL A 139 3.35 -14.82 -7.65
CA VAL A 139 4.53 -14.57 -8.47
C VAL A 139 5.58 -15.62 -8.14
N LYS A 140 6.19 -16.18 -9.18
CA LYS A 140 7.31 -17.10 -9.06
C LYS A 140 8.48 -16.54 -9.85
N VAL A 141 9.63 -16.35 -9.19
CA VAL A 141 10.89 -15.94 -9.81
C VAL A 141 11.94 -17.00 -9.50
N CYS A 142 12.52 -17.58 -10.55
CA CYS A 142 13.58 -18.56 -10.43
C CYS A 142 14.55 -18.36 -11.60
N ASN A 143 15.59 -17.56 -11.37
CA ASN A 143 16.68 -17.33 -12.29
C ASN A 143 18.03 -17.46 -11.54
N HIS A 144 19.14 -17.11 -12.19
CA HIS A 144 20.48 -17.26 -11.61
C HIS A 144 20.76 -16.33 -10.42
N SER A 145 20.12 -15.16 -10.33
CA SER A 145 20.36 -14.16 -9.28
C SER A 145 19.23 -14.05 -8.26
N ASP A 146 18.01 -14.43 -8.65
CA ASP A 146 16.80 -14.27 -7.86
C ASP A 146 16.02 -15.58 -7.84
N ARG A 147 15.75 -16.07 -6.63
CA ARG A 147 14.92 -17.23 -6.37
C ARG A 147 13.97 -16.93 -5.22
N TRP A 148 12.73 -16.62 -5.56
CA TRP A 148 11.70 -16.29 -4.59
C TRP A 148 10.29 -16.52 -5.14
N SER A 149 9.34 -16.72 -4.23
CA SER A 149 7.91 -16.86 -4.50
C SER A 149 7.13 -15.83 -3.69
N LEU A 150 5.98 -15.39 -4.17
CA LEU A 150 5.09 -14.48 -3.47
C LEU A 150 3.65 -14.95 -3.63
N ILE A 151 2.92 -14.97 -2.53
CA ILE A 151 1.48 -15.25 -2.47
C ILE A 151 0.82 -14.11 -1.71
N SER A 152 -0.02 -13.34 -2.41
CA SER A 152 -0.76 -12.21 -1.83
C SER A 152 -2.21 -12.64 -1.61
N LEU A 153 -2.67 -12.52 -0.37
CA LEU A 153 -4.01 -12.89 0.08
C LEU A 153 -4.93 -11.67 0.05
N SER A 154 -6.15 -11.87 -0.45
CA SER A 154 -7.08 -10.79 -0.73
C SER A 154 -7.64 -10.15 0.54
N ASN A 155 -7.49 -8.82 0.67
CA ASN A 155 -8.22 -8.05 1.66
C ASN A 155 -8.88 -6.84 1.00
N ASN A 156 -10.22 -6.88 0.92
CA ASN A 156 -11.00 -5.85 0.24
C ASN A 156 -11.00 -4.50 0.98
N LYS A 157 -10.37 -4.42 2.17
CA LYS A 157 -10.15 -3.17 2.92
C LYS A 157 -8.78 -2.53 2.63
N GLY A 158 -8.03 -3.03 1.64
CA GLY A 158 -6.74 -2.48 1.22
C GLY A 158 -5.55 -2.88 2.11
N LYS A 159 -5.71 -3.89 2.97
CA LYS A 159 -4.64 -4.46 3.81
C LYS A 159 -4.30 -5.89 3.42
N ASN A 160 -3.71 -6.07 2.25
CA ASN A 160 -3.38 -7.41 1.77
C ASN A 160 -2.27 -8.02 2.62
N VAL A 161 -2.29 -9.35 2.74
CA VAL A 161 -1.22 -10.09 3.41
C VAL A 161 -0.36 -10.74 2.33
N GLU A 162 0.89 -10.30 2.22
CA GLU A 162 1.85 -10.82 1.25
C GLU A 162 2.84 -11.76 1.93
N LEU A 163 2.78 -13.04 1.56
CA LEU A 163 3.70 -14.07 2.02
C LEU A 163 4.78 -14.26 0.95
N LYS A 164 5.99 -13.81 1.25
CA LYS A 164 7.14 -13.86 0.35
C LYS A 164 8.14 -14.91 0.83
N PHE A 165 8.38 -15.93 0.03
CA PHE A 165 9.35 -16.99 0.32
C PHE A 165 10.63 -16.71 -0.46
N VAL A 166 11.71 -16.40 0.24
CA VAL A 166 12.93 -15.87 -0.35
C VAL A 166 14.11 -16.79 -0.08
N ASP A 167 14.68 -17.33 -1.15
CA ASP A 167 15.98 -17.98 -1.09
C ASP A 167 17.09 -16.96 -1.39
N THR A 168 17.04 -16.38 -2.60
CA THR A 168 17.95 -15.30 -3.02
C THR A 168 17.16 -14.17 -3.65
N MET A 169 17.53 -12.93 -3.30
CA MET A 169 16.90 -11.73 -3.83
C MET A 169 17.89 -10.59 -3.91
N LYS A 170 18.16 -10.13 -5.13
CA LYS A 170 19.07 -9.03 -5.37
C LYS A 170 18.49 -7.70 -4.89
N ARG A 171 17.22 -7.44 -5.21
CA ARG A 171 16.53 -6.17 -4.92
C ARG A 171 15.62 -6.30 -3.71
N GLN A 172 16.09 -5.84 -2.57
CA GLN A 172 15.35 -5.99 -1.31
C GLN A 172 14.62 -4.72 -0.86
N TYR A 173 14.95 -3.55 -1.44
CA TYR A 173 14.33 -2.27 -1.11
C TYR A 173 14.43 -1.30 -2.31
N GLU A 174 13.65 -0.21 -2.28
CA GLU A 174 13.72 0.86 -3.29
C GLU A 174 14.29 2.15 -2.71
N PHE A 175 13.78 2.58 -1.55
CA PHE A 175 14.27 3.72 -0.79
C PHE A 175 14.58 3.32 0.67
N SER A 176 15.40 4.13 1.35
CA SER A 176 15.77 3.88 2.74
C SER A 176 14.57 3.75 3.68
N VAL A 177 13.49 4.48 3.42
CA VAL A 177 12.28 4.52 4.25
C VAL A 177 11.45 3.23 4.23
N ASP A 178 11.68 2.35 3.26
CA ASP A 178 11.05 1.02 3.11
C ASP A 178 12.06 -0.13 3.19
N SER A 179 13.26 0.15 3.71
CA SER A 179 14.36 -0.82 3.77
C SER A 179 14.39 -1.65 5.06
N PHE A 180 13.41 -1.49 5.94
CA PHE A 180 13.44 -2.12 7.26
C PHE A 180 12.85 -3.54 7.23
N GLN A 181 13.56 -4.47 7.86
CA GLN A 181 13.13 -5.84 8.06
C GLN A 181 13.25 -6.18 9.55
N ILE A 182 12.16 -6.62 10.17
CA ILE A 182 12.10 -6.95 11.59
C ILE A 182 12.07 -8.46 11.76
N TYR A 183 13.08 -9.03 12.42
CA TYR A 183 13.16 -10.47 12.66
C TYR A 183 12.11 -10.91 13.70
N LEU A 184 11.23 -11.83 13.32
CA LEU A 184 10.10 -12.26 14.14
C LEU A 184 10.41 -13.48 15.01
N ASP A 185 11.53 -14.17 14.80
CA ASP A 185 11.84 -15.45 15.45
C ASP A 185 11.81 -15.38 16.99
N SER A 186 12.38 -14.32 17.58
CA SER A 186 12.35 -14.12 19.05
C SER A 186 10.93 -13.91 19.57
N LEU A 187 10.11 -13.16 18.83
CA LEU A 187 8.72 -12.87 19.20
C LEU A 187 7.82 -14.09 19.06
N LEU A 188 7.99 -14.88 17.99
CA LEU A 188 7.24 -16.12 17.78
C LEU A 188 7.54 -17.16 18.86
N LYS A 189 8.82 -17.31 19.24
CA LYS A 189 9.23 -18.18 20.36
C LYS A 189 8.62 -17.72 21.69
N PHE A 190 8.57 -16.40 21.91
CA PHE A 190 7.92 -15.85 23.08
C PHE A 190 6.43 -16.24 23.14
N TYR A 191 5.69 -16.10 22.02
CA TYR A 191 4.30 -16.54 21.96
C TYR A 191 4.12 -18.03 22.24
N GLU A 192 4.99 -18.89 21.71
CA GLU A 192 4.93 -20.34 21.96
C GLU A 192 5.09 -20.68 23.45
N ILE A 193 6.05 -20.05 24.12
CA ILE A 193 6.31 -20.28 25.54
C ILE A 193 5.14 -19.77 26.37
N SER A 194 4.67 -18.54 26.11
CA SER A 194 3.55 -17.93 26.83
C SER A 194 2.23 -18.70 26.66
N SER A 195 2.00 -19.33 25.50
CA SER A 195 0.82 -20.19 25.30
C SER A 195 0.92 -21.55 25.99
N THR A 196 2.13 -22.04 26.26
CA THR A 196 2.34 -23.39 26.84
C THR A 196 2.37 -23.35 28.37
N SER A 197 2.65 -22.20 28.97
CA SER A 197 2.80 -22.03 30.42
C SER A 197 1.48 -22.00 31.22
N GLY A 198 0.31 -22.08 30.59
CA GLY A 198 -1.00 -22.10 31.26
C GLY A 198 -1.43 -20.77 31.91
N GLU A 199 -0.48 -19.87 32.15
CA GLU A 199 -0.69 -18.46 32.49
C GLU A 199 -0.45 -17.61 31.22
N GLU A 200 -1.44 -16.81 30.81
CA GLU A 200 -1.27 -15.80 29.76
C GLU A 200 -0.35 -14.68 30.27
N VAL A 201 0.96 -14.91 30.21
CA VAL A 201 1.92 -13.85 30.53
C VAL A 201 1.96 -12.87 29.35
N GLY A 202 1.14 -11.83 29.45
CA GLY A 202 1.12 -10.72 28.51
C GLY A 202 2.47 -9.98 28.49
N MET A 203 2.83 -9.44 27.33
CA MET A 203 4.04 -8.63 27.19
C MET A 203 3.93 -7.36 28.03
N SER A 204 4.96 -7.07 28.84
CA SER A 204 5.03 -5.87 29.68
C SER A 204 6.40 -5.21 29.56
N GLU A 205 6.56 -3.97 30.04
CA GLU A 205 7.82 -3.22 29.97
C GLU A 205 8.97 -3.90 30.74
N ASN A 206 8.66 -4.77 31.69
CA ASN A 206 9.66 -5.53 32.44
C ASN A 206 9.84 -6.96 31.93
N PHE A 207 9.03 -7.39 30.96
CA PHE A 207 9.04 -8.75 30.44
C PHE A 207 8.63 -8.76 28.96
N TYR A 208 9.65 -8.72 28.09
CA TYR A 208 9.48 -8.74 26.64
C TYR A 208 10.68 -9.37 25.93
N PRO A 209 10.50 -10.00 24.76
CA PRO A 209 11.60 -10.60 24.01
C PRO A 209 12.49 -9.53 23.37
N THR A 210 13.79 -9.81 23.26
CA THR A 210 14.71 -8.98 22.47
C THR A 210 14.48 -9.26 20.98
N VAL A 211 13.99 -8.25 20.25
CA VAL A 211 13.73 -8.30 18.81
C VAL A 211 14.72 -7.40 18.08
N ILE A 212 15.30 -7.92 17.00
CA ILE A 212 16.26 -7.22 16.16
C ILE A 212 15.58 -6.77 14.87
N ALA A 213 15.87 -5.56 14.44
CA ALA A 213 15.53 -5.05 13.13
C ALA A 213 16.80 -4.74 12.34
N GLU A 214 16.72 -4.90 11.02
CA GLU A 214 17.78 -4.62 10.08
C GLU A 214 17.29 -3.63 9.02
N SER A 215 18.18 -2.75 8.57
CA SER A 215 17.97 -1.93 7.39
C SER A 215 18.83 -2.44 6.25
N VAL A 216 18.19 -3.00 5.21
CA VAL A 216 18.88 -3.46 4.00
C VAL A 216 19.39 -2.32 3.11
N TYR A 217 19.09 -1.06 3.48
CA TYR A 217 19.75 0.12 2.95
C TYR A 217 21.23 0.17 3.37
N GLY A 218 21.59 -0.40 4.53
CA GLY A 218 22.96 -0.58 4.98
C GLY A 218 23.24 0.04 6.35
N ASN A 219 22.81 1.27 6.61
CA ASN A 219 22.92 1.90 7.93
C ASN A 219 21.55 2.11 8.54
N PHE A 220 21.30 1.47 9.70
CA PHE A 220 19.99 1.51 10.36
C PHE A 220 19.63 2.92 10.84
N ASN A 221 20.57 3.60 11.49
CA ASN A 221 20.34 4.93 12.06
C ASN A 221 20.12 5.99 10.99
N GLU A 222 20.82 5.87 9.86
CA GLU A 222 20.62 6.75 8.71
C GLU A 222 19.24 6.54 8.07
N ALA A 223 18.85 5.29 7.84
CA ALA A 223 17.50 4.99 7.34
C ALA A 223 16.40 5.46 8.31
N LEU A 224 16.62 5.30 9.63
CA LEU A 224 15.71 5.79 10.66
C LEU A 224 15.63 7.32 10.66
N TYR A 225 16.75 8.01 10.45
CA TYR A 225 16.78 9.45 10.29
C TYR A 225 15.97 9.88 9.05
N HIS A 226 16.14 9.20 7.92
CA HIS A 226 15.35 9.46 6.71
C HIS A 226 13.86 9.26 6.94
N LEU A 227 13.47 8.16 7.60
CA LEU A 227 12.07 7.91 7.94
C LEU A 227 11.48 9.02 8.83
N ASN A 228 12.20 9.43 9.87
CA ASN A 228 11.73 10.45 10.82
C ASN A 228 11.70 11.86 10.24
N LYS A 229 12.56 12.17 9.27
CA LYS A 229 12.62 13.48 8.61
C LYS A 229 11.88 13.52 7.27
N LYS A 230 11.18 12.43 6.92
CA LYS A 230 10.50 12.25 5.63
C LYS A 230 11.44 12.53 4.45
N LEU A 231 12.58 11.85 4.42
CA LEU A 231 13.59 12.00 3.37
C LEU A 231 13.58 10.81 2.41
N ILE A 232 13.71 11.08 1.11
CA ILE A 232 13.83 10.08 0.04
C ILE A 232 15.31 9.93 -0.29
N ALA A 233 15.85 8.75 -0.03
CA ALA A 233 17.23 8.41 -0.35
C ALA A 233 17.34 6.94 -0.79
N THR A 234 18.26 6.67 -1.71
CA THR A 234 18.64 5.31 -2.16
C THR A 234 20.15 5.31 -2.40
N ASN A 235 20.83 4.19 -2.11
CA ASN A 235 22.26 4.04 -2.43
C ASN A 235 22.49 3.08 -3.60
N LYS A 236 21.41 2.54 -4.18
CA LYS A 236 21.41 1.66 -5.37
C LYS A 236 20.39 2.14 -6.40
N PRO A 237 20.53 3.36 -6.93
CA PRO A 237 19.59 3.89 -7.93
C PRO A 237 19.48 2.96 -9.15
N GLU A 238 20.55 2.27 -9.53
CA GLU A 238 20.62 1.31 -10.63
C GLU A 238 19.76 0.04 -10.44
N GLU A 239 19.31 -0.23 -9.22
CA GLU A 239 18.43 -1.36 -8.92
C GLU A 239 16.95 -1.00 -9.00
N ILE A 240 16.61 0.30 -9.09
CA ILE A 240 15.23 0.77 -9.17
C ILE A 240 14.60 0.38 -10.52
N ARG A 241 13.40 -0.22 -10.46
CA ARG A 241 12.57 -0.56 -11.63
C ARG A 241 11.50 0.50 -11.88
N GLY A 242 10.71 0.35 -12.94
CA GLY A 242 9.68 1.33 -13.31
C GLY A 242 8.69 1.69 -12.20
N GLY A 243 8.38 0.76 -11.31
CA GLY A 243 7.54 1.02 -10.12
C GLY A 243 8.13 2.05 -9.14
N GLY A 244 9.45 2.24 -9.15
CA GLY A 244 10.11 3.21 -8.29
C GLY A 244 9.74 4.66 -8.60
N LEU A 245 9.41 4.99 -9.86
CA LEU A 245 8.88 6.32 -10.21
C LEU A 245 7.53 6.56 -9.51
N MET A 246 6.65 5.56 -9.53
CA MET A 246 5.32 5.63 -8.92
C MET A 246 5.46 5.78 -7.41
N LYS A 247 6.33 5.00 -6.77
CA LYS A 247 6.63 5.14 -5.34
C LYS A 247 7.26 6.48 -4.99
N TYR A 248 8.18 6.99 -5.81
CA TYR A 248 8.80 8.31 -5.61
C TYR A 248 7.74 9.41 -5.57
N CYS A 249 6.85 9.47 -6.57
CA CYS A 249 5.76 10.44 -6.62
C CYS A 249 4.78 10.27 -5.45
N PHE A 250 4.53 9.03 -5.01
CA PHE A 250 3.70 8.73 -3.85
C PHE A 250 4.31 9.23 -2.54
N LEU A 251 5.62 9.06 -2.36
CA LEU A 251 6.34 9.63 -1.21
C LEU A 251 6.26 11.16 -1.22
N GLN A 252 6.39 11.80 -2.39
CA GLN A 252 6.30 13.26 -2.50
C GLN A 252 4.95 13.83 -2.03
N VAL A 253 3.82 13.23 -2.43
CA VAL A 253 2.50 13.71 -1.99
C VAL A 253 2.27 13.49 -0.49
N ARG A 254 2.98 12.54 0.13
CA ARG A 254 2.98 12.34 1.60
C ARG A 254 3.95 13.25 2.36
N GLY A 255 4.52 14.24 1.66
CA GLY A 255 5.40 15.25 2.22
C GLY A 255 6.86 14.84 2.32
N TYR A 256 7.26 13.72 1.71
CA TYR A 256 8.67 13.34 1.67
C TYR A 256 9.44 14.18 0.66
N ARG A 257 10.70 14.49 0.98
CA ARG A 257 11.59 15.29 0.14
C ARG A 257 12.89 14.54 -0.13
N PRO A 258 13.53 14.71 -1.29
CA PRO A 258 14.83 14.09 -1.53
C PRO A 258 15.87 14.51 -0.47
N ALA A 259 16.65 13.54 0.02
CA ALA A 259 17.69 13.80 1.02
C ALA A 259 18.82 14.69 0.46
N LYS A 260 19.15 14.49 -0.83
CA LYS A 260 20.18 15.23 -1.56
C LYS A 260 19.57 15.89 -2.78
N MET A 261 19.39 17.21 -2.73
CA MET A 261 18.73 17.96 -3.81
C MET A 261 19.54 17.96 -5.12
N GLU A 262 20.86 17.83 -5.03
CA GLU A 262 21.77 17.80 -6.18
C GLU A 262 21.59 16.53 -7.05
N GLU A 263 21.22 15.42 -6.43
CA GLU A 263 21.08 14.11 -7.10
C GLU A 263 19.67 13.88 -7.69
N VAL A 264 18.70 14.77 -7.38
CA VAL A 264 17.28 14.60 -7.75
C VAL A 264 17.07 14.49 -9.25
N GLY A 265 17.69 15.38 -10.02
CA GLY A 265 17.52 15.39 -11.47
C GLY A 265 18.06 14.11 -12.12
N ALA A 266 19.18 13.56 -11.62
CA ALA A 266 19.72 12.30 -12.12
C ALA A 266 18.82 11.12 -11.75
N MET A 267 18.35 11.08 -10.49
CA MET A 267 17.45 10.04 -10.01
C MET A 267 16.12 10.02 -10.77
N GLN A 268 15.49 11.19 -10.98
CA GLN A 268 14.23 11.30 -11.74
C GLN A 268 14.40 10.85 -13.20
N ARG A 269 15.46 11.29 -13.89
CA ARG A 269 15.75 10.83 -15.26
C ARG A 269 15.90 9.31 -15.33
N TYR A 270 16.60 8.72 -14.36
CA TYR A 270 16.76 7.27 -14.29
C TYR A 270 15.42 6.56 -14.07
N MET A 271 14.62 6.99 -13.10
CA MET A 271 13.30 6.43 -12.81
C MET A 271 12.35 6.55 -13.99
N CYS A 272 12.32 7.69 -14.68
CA CYS A 272 11.54 7.89 -15.91
C CYS A 272 12.00 6.92 -17.01
N SER A 273 13.30 6.82 -17.27
CA SER A 273 13.82 5.88 -18.27
C SER A 273 13.44 4.43 -17.94
N ARG A 274 13.59 4.00 -16.69
CA ARG A 274 13.19 2.66 -16.24
C ARG A 274 11.68 2.43 -16.32
N PHE A 275 10.87 3.45 -16.07
CA PHE A 275 9.41 3.37 -16.25
C PHE A 275 9.02 3.03 -17.69
N PHE A 276 9.57 3.73 -18.68
CA PHE A 276 9.29 3.45 -20.09
C PHE A 276 9.88 2.12 -20.57
N ILE A 277 11.02 1.69 -20.02
CA ILE A 277 11.62 0.38 -20.36
C ILE A 277 10.78 -0.77 -19.80
N ASP A 278 10.32 -0.65 -18.55
CA ASP A 278 9.54 -1.71 -17.89
C ASP A 278 8.07 -1.74 -18.33
N PHE A 279 7.52 -0.59 -18.74
CA PHE A 279 6.15 -0.43 -19.20
C PHE A 279 6.12 0.27 -20.55
N SER A 280 6.59 -0.42 -21.59
CA SER A 280 6.73 0.16 -22.93
C SER A 280 5.39 0.41 -23.63
N ASP A 281 4.34 -0.32 -23.26
CA ASP A 281 3.01 -0.23 -23.86
C ASP A 281 2.06 0.66 -23.03
N ILE A 282 1.28 1.50 -23.70
CA ILE A 282 0.37 2.45 -23.05
C ILE A 282 -0.73 1.75 -22.26
N THR A 283 -1.24 0.61 -22.75
CA THR A 283 -2.27 -0.18 -22.05
C THR A 283 -1.71 -0.76 -20.76
N GLN A 284 -0.44 -1.22 -20.78
CA GLN A 284 0.24 -1.67 -19.57
C GLN A 284 0.45 -0.53 -18.56
N GLN A 285 0.81 0.66 -19.04
CA GLN A 285 0.95 1.84 -18.17
C GLN A 285 -0.38 2.20 -17.50
N GLU A 286 -1.47 2.27 -18.27
CA GLU A 286 -2.82 2.53 -17.76
C GLU A 286 -3.22 1.51 -16.69
N GLN A 287 -3.09 0.22 -16.98
CA GLN A 287 -3.41 -0.84 -16.03
C GLN A 287 -2.56 -0.75 -14.76
N LYS A 288 -1.26 -0.43 -14.88
CA LYS A 288 -0.38 -0.29 -13.71
C LYS A 288 -0.75 0.93 -12.86
N LEU A 289 -1.02 2.07 -13.49
CA LEU A 289 -1.42 3.29 -12.80
C LEU A 289 -2.78 3.10 -12.10
N ALA A 290 -3.77 2.54 -12.79
CA ALA A 290 -5.11 2.30 -12.22
C ALA A 290 -5.05 1.38 -10.99
N ASN A 291 -4.29 0.27 -11.09
CA ASN A 291 -4.09 -0.63 -9.95
C ASN A 291 -3.37 0.07 -8.78
N TYR A 292 -2.36 0.89 -9.07
CA TYR A 292 -1.63 1.63 -8.03
C TYR A 292 -2.51 2.65 -7.31
N LEU A 293 -3.32 3.42 -8.06
CA LEU A 293 -4.27 4.37 -7.49
C LEU A 293 -5.31 3.68 -6.59
N THR A 294 -5.79 2.51 -7.01
CA THR A 294 -6.79 1.73 -6.26
C THR A 294 -6.18 1.19 -4.96
N ASN A 295 -4.96 0.64 -5.02
CA ASN A 295 -4.33 0.00 -3.87
C ASN A 295 -3.77 0.98 -2.82
N HIS A 296 -3.26 2.14 -3.24
CA HIS A 296 -2.50 3.02 -2.33
C HIS A 296 -3.29 4.20 -1.75
N PHE A 297 -4.43 4.55 -2.34
CA PHE A 297 -5.16 5.76 -1.97
C PHE A 297 -6.54 5.47 -1.34
N ASN A 298 -7.06 4.24 -1.42
CA ASN A 298 -8.27 3.80 -0.70
C ASN A 298 -9.47 4.76 -0.78
N GLY A 299 -9.67 5.41 -1.94
CA GLY A 299 -10.75 6.37 -2.17
C GLY A 299 -10.49 7.81 -1.73
N ASP A 300 -9.26 8.16 -1.34
CA ASP A 300 -8.81 9.54 -1.19
C ASP A 300 -8.61 10.19 -2.56
N ASP A 301 -9.71 10.64 -3.16
CA ASP A 301 -9.72 11.26 -4.49
C ASP A 301 -8.82 12.52 -4.54
N THR A 302 -8.64 13.23 -3.41
CA THR A 302 -7.81 14.45 -3.37
C THR A 302 -6.33 14.09 -3.50
N MET A 303 -5.84 13.16 -2.68
CA MET A 303 -4.46 12.71 -2.75
C MET A 303 -4.17 11.96 -4.08
N GLN A 304 -5.16 11.26 -4.65
CA GLN A 304 -5.04 10.65 -5.98
C GLN A 304 -4.77 11.70 -7.07
N TYR A 305 -5.53 12.80 -7.06
CA TYR A 305 -5.35 13.89 -8.02
C TYR A 305 -3.97 14.55 -7.88
N GLU A 306 -3.57 14.91 -6.65
CA GLU A 306 -2.25 15.49 -6.38
C GLU A 306 -1.11 14.56 -6.82
N TYR A 307 -1.28 13.25 -6.64
CA TYR A 307 -0.33 12.25 -7.09
C TYR A 307 -0.19 12.23 -8.61
N LEU A 308 -1.31 12.24 -9.34
CA LEU A 308 -1.29 12.26 -10.80
C LEU A 308 -0.67 13.56 -11.33
N GLN A 309 -0.94 14.70 -10.71
CA GLN A 309 -0.25 15.96 -11.03
C GLN A 309 1.26 15.88 -10.78
N LYS A 310 1.68 15.25 -9.68
CA LYS A 310 3.11 15.05 -9.42
C LYS A 310 3.77 14.12 -10.41
N LEU A 311 3.11 13.02 -10.75
CA LEU A 311 3.61 12.08 -11.75
C LEU A 311 3.75 12.76 -13.12
N TYR A 312 2.72 13.51 -13.53
CA TYR A 312 2.75 14.32 -14.76
C TYR A 312 3.97 15.24 -14.77
N LYS A 313 4.16 16.04 -13.72
CA LYS A 313 5.26 17.00 -13.64
C LYS A 313 6.63 16.32 -13.73
N VAL A 314 6.83 15.22 -13.01
CA VAL A 314 8.12 14.51 -13.02
C VAL A 314 8.41 13.92 -14.40
N ILE A 315 7.42 13.30 -15.05
CA ILE A 315 7.58 12.76 -16.40
C ILE A 315 7.84 13.88 -17.42
N ASP A 316 7.14 15.01 -17.30
CA ASP A 316 7.30 16.15 -18.21
C ASP A 316 8.71 16.77 -18.10
N GLU A 317 9.19 17.00 -16.88
CA GLU A 317 10.47 17.67 -16.64
C GLU A 317 11.69 16.74 -16.82
N SER A 318 11.54 15.44 -16.55
CA SER A 318 12.67 14.51 -16.44
C SER A 318 12.77 13.46 -17.55
N THR A 319 11.84 13.44 -18.51
CA THR A 319 11.94 12.53 -19.66
C THR A 319 12.86 13.11 -20.74
N ILE A 320 13.89 12.34 -21.11
CA ILE A 320 14.88 12.71 -22.13
C ILE A 320 14.21 12.81 -23.52
N CYS A 321 14.67 13.74 -24.35
CA CYS A 321 14.07 14.08 -25.65
C CYS A 321 13.90 12.92 -26.65
N LEU A 322 14.63 11.81 -26.46
CA LEU A 322 14.57 10.63 -27.33
C LEU A 322 13.23 9.86 -27.26
N MET A 323 12.40 10.13 -26.25
CA MET A 323 11.11 9.44 -26.04
C MET A 323 9.92 10.42 -26.14
N GLY A 324 9.95 11.31 -27.13
CA GLY A 324 8.98 12.40 -27.25
C GLY A 324 7.54 11.95 -27.56
N HIS A 325 7.37 10.85 -28.30
CA HIS A 325 6.05 10.32 -28.63
C HIS A 325 5.43 9.60 -27.43
N GLU A 326 6.19 8.69 -26.83
CA GLU A 326 5.83 7.92 -25.64
C GLU A 326 5.51 8.85 -24.48
N ARG A 327 6.36 9.88 -24.27
CA ARG A 327 6.10 10.94 -23.27
C ARG A 327 4.73 11.57 -23.47
N ARG A 328 4.39 12.02 -24.68
CA ARG A 328 3.10 12.67 -24.94
C ARG A 328 1.92 11.73 -24.69
N GLN A 329 2.04 10.45 -25.09
CA GLN A 329 1.00 9.46 -24.83
C GLN A 329 0.78 9.26 -23.34
N THR A 330 1.84 9.06 -22.56
CA THR A 330 1.77 8.88 -21.11
C THR A 330 1.25 10.12 -20.39
N LEU A 331 1.68 11.32 -20.80
CA LEU A 331 1.19 12.57 -20.22
C LEU A 331 -0.31 12.76 -20.49
N ASN A 332 -0.78 12.47 -21.70
CA ASN A 332 -2.21 12.51 -22.03
C ASN A 332 -3.01 11.50 -21.21
N LEU A 333 -2.51 10.27 -21.06
CA LEU A 333 -3.11 9.24 -20.21
C LEU A 333 -3.26 9.73 -18.76
N ILE A 334 -2.17 10.25 -18.17
CA ILE A 334 -2.18 10.76 -16.79
C ILE A 334 -3.18 11.91 -16.65
N GLN A 335 -3.24 12.80 -17.64
CA GLN A 335 -4.19 13.92 -17.64
C GLN A 335 -5.65 13.44 -17.71
N GLN A 336 -5.94 12.43 -18.53
CA GLN A 336 -7.27 11.81 -18.61
C GLN A 336 -7.67 11.19 -17.27
N MET A 337 -6.79 10.38 -16.66
CA MET A 337 -7.03 9.78 -15.34
C MET A 337 -7.24 10.86 -14.26
N ALA A 338 -6.48 11.96 -14.30
CA ALA A 338 -6.63 13.05 -13.34
C ALA A 338 -7.97 13.78 -13.49
N TYR A 339 -8.43 13.96 -14.73
CA TYR A 339 -9.75 14.53 -15.02
C TYR A 339 -10.89 13.62 -14.53
N GLU A 340 -10.78 12.31 -14.73
CA GLU A 340 -11.76 11.33 -14.23
C GLU A 340 -11.89 11.38 -12.70
N VAL A 341 -10.77 11.47 -11.98
CA VAL A 341 -10.76 11.61 -10.51
C VAL A 341 -11.48 12.89 -10.08
N LEU A 342 -11.20 14.02 -10.76
CA LEU A 342 -11.85 15.30 -10.47
C LEU A 342 -13.36 15.26 -10.70
N VAL A 343 -13.80 14.71 -11.84
CA VAL A 343 -15.24 14.57 -12.15
C VAL A 343 -15.93 13.66 -11.15
N ASN A 344 -15.28 12.56 -10.74
CA ASN A 344 -15.81 11.67 -9.72
C ASN A 344 -15.93 12.34 -8.35
N GLN A 345 -14.95 13.17 -7.98
CA GLN A 345 -14.98 13.96 -6.75
C GLN A 345 -16.15 14.95 -6.75
N GLU A 346 -16.34 15.72 -7.83
CA GLU A 346 -17.47 16.64 -7.98
C GLU A 346 -18.81 15.91 -7.90
N ARG A 347 -18.94 14.76 -8.57
CA ARG A 347 -20.15 13.94 -8.54
C ARG A 347 -20.46 13.44 -7.13
N LYS A 348 -19.45 12.96 -6.39
CA LYS A 348 -19.60 12.53 -4.99
C LYS A 348 -20.02 13.70 -4.08
N ALA A 349 -19.44 14.88 -4.29
CA ALA A 349 -19.79 16.09 -3.53
C ALA A 349 -21.25 16.51 -3.77
N ARG A 350 -21.70 16.53 -5.04
CA ARG A 350 -23.11 16.82 -5.39
C ARG A 350 -24.08 15.81 -4.78
N ASN A 351 -23.76 14.52 -4.85
CA ASN A 351 -24.61 13.48 -4.28
C ASN A 351 -24.74 13.60 -2.75
N LYS A 352 -23.64 13.91 -2.05
CA LYS A 352 -23.68 14.18 -0.60
C LYS A 352 -24.55 15.39 -0.27
N HIS A 353 -24.48 16.46 -1.06
CA HIS A 353 -25.31 17.64 -0.86
C HIS A 353 -26.80 17.34 -1.01
N ILE A 354 -27.18 16.56 -2.03
CA ILE A 354 -28.56 16.11 -2.23
C ILE A 354 -29.03 15.21 -1.08
N GLN A 355 -28.19 14.27 -0.64
CA GLN A 355 -28.53 13.36 0.47
C GLN A 355 -28.69 14.11 1.79
N MET A 356 -27.85 15.11 2.06
CA MET A 356 -27.95 15.98 3.24
C MET A 356 -29.26 16.79 3.21
N GLN A 357 -29.59 17.43 2.08
CA GLN A 357 -30.88 18.12 1.93
C GLN A 357 -32.09 17.19 2.14
N GLN A 358 -32.02 15.94 1.68
CA GLN A 358 -33.07 14.95 1.90
C GLN A 358 -33.18 14.53 3.37
N PHE A 359 -32.05 14.38 4.07
CA PHE A 359 -32.02 14.08 5.50
C PHE A 359 -32.55 15.25 6.35
N ASP A 360 -32.20 16.48 5.99
CA ASP A 360 -32.69 17.69 6.66
C ASP A 360 -34.21 17.83 6.50
N MET A 361 -34.74 17.55 5.29
CA MET A 361 -36.18 17.53 5.02
C MET A 361 -36.92 16.38 5.72
N GLN A 362 -36.27 15.22 5.95
CA GLN A 362 -36.90 14.07 6.61
C GLN A 362 -36.93 14.19 8.15
N ASN A 363 -36.03 14.98 8.73
CA ASN A 363 -35.91 15.09 10.20
C ASN A 363 -36.43 16.41 10.76
N ASP A 364 -37.08 17.26 9.96
CA ASP A 364 -37.55 18.60 10.36
C ASP A 364 -36.44 19.42 11.07
N LEU A 365 -35.18 19.20 10.65
CA LEU A 365 -34.04 19.96 11.16
C LEU A 365 -34.04 21.32 10.46
N ILE A 366 -34.85 22.23 10.98
CA ILE A 366 -34.74 23.65 10.67
C ILE A 366 -33.35 24.06 11.14
N VAL A 367 -32.49 24.47 10.21
CA VAL A 367 -31.25 25.17 10.54
C VAL A 367 -31.63 26.35 11.42
N ASP A 368 -31.31 26.26 12.72
CA ASP A 368 -31.56 27.34 13.67
C ASP A 368 -31.04 28.64 13.05
N GLN A 369 -31.96 29.56 12.77
CA GLN A 369 -31.60 30.90 12.35
C GLN A 369 -30.67 31.46 13.42
N VAL A 370 -29.39 31.62 13.07
CA VAL A 370 -28.42 32.30 13.91
C VAL A 370 -29.03 33.64 14.31
N PHE A 371 -29.39 33.74 15.58
CA PHE A 371 -30.05 34.89 16.16
C PHE A 371 -29.03 36.04 16.19
N TYR A 372 -29.06 36.90 15.17
CA TYR A 372 -28.36 38.18 15.22
C TYR A 372 -29.10 39.06 16.23
N GLY A 373 -28.58 39.11 17.46
CA GLY A 373 -29.04 40.04 18.49
C GLY A 373 -28.89 41.51 18.05
N PRO A 374 -29.73 42.43 18.54
CA PRO A 374 -29.85 43.76 17.97
C PRO A 374 -28.80 44.71 18.58
N TYR A 375 -27.57 44.68 18.10
CA TYR A 375 -26.61 45.77 18.34
C TYR A 375 -25.74 46.03 17.10
N THR A 376 -26.19 47.04 16.34
CA THR A 376 -25.41 48.10 15.68
C THR A 376 -24.11 47.77 14.90
N ASN A 377 -24.14 48.23 13.64
CA ASN A 377 -23.07 48.88 12.87
C ASN A 377 -22.17 48.07 11.90
N TYR A 378 -22.43 48.35 10.62
CA TYR A 378 -21.50 48.70 9.54
C TYR A 378 -20.88 47.61 8.64
N TYR A 379 -21.11 47.86 7.33
CA TYR A 379 -20.51 47.31 6.11
C TYR A 379 -21.03 45.96 5.58
N GLY A 380 -21.92 46.07 4.58
CA GLY A 380 -22.40 44.96 3.77
C GLY A 380 -21.52 44.68 2.55
N TYR A 381 -21.65 43.45 2.04
CA TYR A 381 -21.44 43.11 0.64
C TYR A 381 -22.47 42.06 0.21
N ASN A 382 -23.14 42.40 -0.90
CA ASN A 382 -24.26 41.70 -1.51
C ASN A 382 -23.87 40.34 -2.12
N ASN A 383 -24.77 39.36 -2.02
CA ASN A 383 -24.85 38.23 -2.97
C ASN A 383 -26.16 38.32 -3.75
N TYR A 384 -26.04 38.53 -5.07
CA TYR A 384 -27.12 38.48 -6.05
C TYR A 384 -27.31 37.04 -6.54
N VAL A 385 -28.55 36.58 -6.64
CA VAL A 385 -28.96 35.36 -7.34
C VAL A 385 -29.89 35.78 -8.50
N PRO A 386 -29.69 35.33 -9.75
CA PRO A 386 -30.60 35.65 -10.84
C PRO A 386 -31.71 34.59 -10.99
N SER A 387 -32.96 35.05 -11.06
CA SER A 387 -34.16 34.27 -11.35
C SER A 387 -34.38 34.09 -12.86
N GLN A 388 -34.81 32.88 -13.25
CA GLN A 388 -35.21 32.53 -14.61
C GLN A 388 -36.57 33.15 -14.99
N SER A 389 -36.69 33.64 -16.23
CA SER A 389 -37.98 33.87 -16.88
C SER A 389 -37.93 33.46 -18.36
N SER A 390 -38.94 32.69 -18.73
CA SER A 390 -39.26 32.05 -20.01
C SER A 390 -39.56 32.99 -21.18
N PHE A 391 -39.16 32.60 -22.40
CA PHE A 391 -39.71 33.11 -23.67
C PHE A 391 -40.05 31.94 -24.62
N PRO A 392 -41.18 31.99 -25.36
CA PRO A 392 -41.54 30.97 -26.35
C PRO A 392 -41.21 31.36 -27.81
N VAL A 393 -40.69 30.36 -28.53
CA VAL A 393 -40.94 29.91 -29.92
C VAL A 393 -41.13 30.95 -31.06
N MET A 394 -40.26 30.86 -32.08
CA MET A 394 -40.60 31.16 -33.50
C MET A 394 -39.93 30.19 -34.49
N CYS A 395 -40.61 30.04 -35.64
CA CYS A 395 -40.69 28.93 -36.61
C CYS A 395 -39.51 28.77 -37.61
N PRO A 396 -39.20 27.54 -38.09
CA PRO A 396 -38.13 27.27 -39.05
C PRO A 396 -38.65 27.16 -40.50
N ALA A 397 -38.78 28.28 -41.21
CA ALA A 397 -38.78 28.33 -42.69
C ALA A 397 -38.95 29.78 -43.20
N CYS A 398 -37.83 30.48 -43.43
CA CYS A 398 -37.72 31.55 -44.43
C CYS A 398 -36.25 31.68 -44.81
N SER A 399 -36.01 31.73 -46.12
CA SER A 399 -34.71 31.72 -46.77
C SER A 399 -34.41 33.11 -47.37
N GLN A 400 -33.14 33.31 -47.71
CA GLN A 400 -32.61 34.25 -48.71
C GLN A 400 -32.20 35.68 -48.28
N HIS A 401 -30.87 35.86 -48.35
CA HIS A 401 -30.14 36.92 -49.08
C HIS A 401 -29.63 38.18 -48.33
N VAL A 402 -28.29 38.24 -48.30
CA VAL A 402 -27.32 39.38 -48.29
C VAL A 402 -27.65 40.39 -49.44
N PRO A 403 -27.19 41.68 -49.53
CA PRO A 403 -26.13 42.42 -48.81
C PRO A 403 -26.47 43.86 -48.32
N CYS A 404 -25.53 44.45 -47.56
CA CYS A 404 -24.81 45.67 -47.99
C CYS A 404 -23.33 45.53 -47.63
#